data_AF-H2Y480-F1
#
_entry.id   AF-H2Y480-F1
#
_cell.length_a   1.000
_cell.length_b   1.000
_cell.length_c   1.000
_cell.angle_alpha   90.00
_cell.angle_beta   90.00
_cell.angle_gamma   90.00
#
_symmetry.space_group_name_H-M   'P 1'
#
loop_
_entity.id
_entity.type
_entity.pdbx_description
1 polymer ?
#
loop_
_entity_poly.entity_id
_entity_poly.type
_entity_poly.pdbx_seq_one_letter_code
_entity_poly.pdbx_strand_id
1 'polypeptide(L)'
;MRQWTYQTCAEFGWFQTTDSKNQPFHGFPLKLSLEICEEVFGIGAEQLNRGIQRSLENYGGVAIAGLVTNVTLYNGKIDPWSAVSYVRNNGNFQNEISLSDAPLVHSMSKPTLTSVGIRSIVVPDTAHCAIMYPASPHDSQYLKQARLEVERELKAWLGL
;
A
#
# COMPACT_ATOMS: atom_id res chain seq x y z
N MET A 1 6.92 -6.96 18.15
CA MET A 1 5.50 -6.80 17.74
C MET A 1 4.85 -5.55 18.34
N ARG A 2 5.06 -5.21 19.62
CA ARG A 2 4.43 -4.04 20.29
C ARG A 2 4.54 -2.73 19.50
N GLN A 3 5.71 -2.41 18.94
CA GLN A 3 5.96 -1.17 18.20
C GLN A 3 5.13 -1.09 16.91
N TRP A 4 5.06 -2.19 16.15
CA TRP A 4 4.24 -2.27 14.95
C TRP A 4 2.76 -2.11 15.29
N THR A 5 2.26 -2.83 16.30
CA THR A 5 0.88 -2.70 16.75
C THR A 5 0.56 -1.27 17.19
N TYR A 6 1.46 -0.62 17.92
CA TYR A 6 1.30 0.79 18.30
C TYR A 6 1.20 1.70 17.08
N GLN A 7 2.09 1.57 16.08
CA GLN A 7 2.04 2.36 14.85
C GLN A 7 0.74 2.15 14.07
N THR A 8 0.27 0.90 13.98
CA THR A 8 -1.03 0.61 13.38
C THR A 8 -2.17 1.29 14.16
N CYS A 9 -2.15 1.26 15.49
CA CYS A 9 -3.16 1.91 16.32
C CYS A 9 -3.08 3.46 16.29
N ALA A 10 -1.89 4.02 16.10
CA ALA A 10 -1.66 5.46 16.20
C ALA A 10 -1.69 6.19 14.85
N GLU A 11 -1.40 5.51 13.75
CA GLU A 11 -1.15 6.14 12.45
C GLU A 11 -1.84 5.43 11.29
N PHE A 12 -1.68 4.11 11.13
CA PHE A 12 -2.06 3.46 9.85
C PHE A 12 -3.47 2.89 9.81
N GLY A 13 -3.99 2.41 10.94
CA GLY A 13 -5.34 1.82 11.04
C GLY A 13 -5.62 0.61 10.17
N TRP A 14 -4.58 -0.06 9.68
CA TRP A 14 -4.72 -1.25 8.85
C TRP A 14 -4.63 -2.52 9.70
N PHE A 15 -5.67 -3.33 9.70
CA PHE A 15 -5.75 -4.56 10.49
C PHE A 15 -6.14 -5.74 9.59
N GLN A 16 -5.52 -6.91 9.78
CA GLN A 16 -6.05 -8.14 9.20
C GLN A 16 -7.29 -8.56 9.97
N THR A 17 -8.40 -8.79 9.27
CA THR A 17 -9.66 -9.19 9.91
C THR A 17 -10.36 -10.32 9.17
N THR A 18 -11.25 -11.02 9.88
CA THR A 18 -12.15 -12.05 9.31
C THR A 18 -13.57 -11.56 9.09
N ASP A 19 -13.80 -10.24 9.02
CA ASP A 19 -15.16 -9.68 8.88
C ASP A 19 -15.77 -9.99 7.49
N SER A 20 -14.92 -10.23 6.49
CA SER A 20 -15.37 -10.62 5.14
C SER A 20 -15.82 -12.08 5.08
N LYS A 21 -16.87 -12.33 4.29
CA LYS A 21 -17.32 -13.69 3.94
C LYS A 21 -16.48 -14.33 2.83
N ASN A 22 -15.64 -13.56 2.14
CA ASN A 22 -14.86 -14.00 0.97
C ASN A 22 -13.44 -14.47 1.37
N GLN A 23 -13.32 -15.21 2.45
CA GLN A 23 -12.06 -15.74 2.97
C GLN A 23 -12.33 -16.95 3.89
N PRO A 24 -11.38 -17.89 4.06
CA PRO A 24 -11.63 -19.17 4.74
C PRO A 24 -11.41 -19.16 6.27
N PHE A 25 -11.00 -18.03 6.86
CA PHE A 25 -10.61 -17.90 8.26
C PHE A 25 -11.73 -17.31 9.14
N HIS A 26 -11.63 -17.52 10.45
CA HIS A 26 -12.56 -17.00 11.45
C HIS A 26 -11.82 -16.64 12.75
N GLY A 27 -12.45 -15.81 13.60
CA GLY A 27 -12.02 -15.62 15.00
C GLY A 27 -11.22 -14.35 15.30
N PHE A 28 -11.02 -13.44 14.34
CA PHE A 28 -10.33 -12.17 14.56
C PHE A 28 -11.07 -11.02 13.83
N PRO A 29 -12.22 -10.56 14.37
CA PRO A 29 -12.94 -9.41 13.82
C PRO A 29 -12.17 -8.11 14.08
N LEU A 30 -12.49 -7.05 13.33
CA LEU A 30 -11.91 -5.71 13.53
C LEU A 30 -12.01 -5.24 14.98
N LYS A 31 -13.12 -5.56 15.65
CA LYS A 31 -13.38 -5.21 17.05
C LYS A 31 -12.23 -5.62 17.98
N LEU A 32 -11.67 -6.82 17.78
CA LEU A 32 -10.54 -7.31 18.59
C LEU A 32 -9.33 -6.36 18.49
N SER A 33 -9.04 -5.84 17.30
CA SER A 33 -7.91 -4.94 17.10
C SER A 33 -8.15 -3.57 17.74
N LEU A 34 -9.38 -3.05 17.68
CA LEU A 34 -9.75 -1.79 18.32
C LEU A 34 -9.67 -1.88 19.85
N GLU A 35 -10.13 -2.99 20.43
CA GLU A 35 -10.00 -3.26 21.87
C GLU A 35 -8.53 -3.34 22.28
N ILE A 36 -7.66 -4.00 21.50
CA ILE A 36 -6.21 -4.00 21.75
C ILE A 36 -5.63 -2.57 21.73
N CYS A 37 -6.03 -1.73 20.76
CA CYS A 37 -5.57 -0.35 20.69
C CYS A 37 -5.95 0.47 21.94
N GLU A 38 -7.17 0.30 22.43
CA GLU A 38 -7.68 1.02 23.58
C GLU A 38 -7.09 0.48 24.89
N GLU A 39 -7.16 -0.83 25.14
CA GLU A 39 -6.76 -1.42 26.41
C GLU A 39 -5.25 -1.43 26.64
N VAL A 40 -4.45 -1.63 25.57
CA VAL A 40 -2.98 -1.75 25.70
C VAL A 40 -2.29 -0.40 25.53
N PHE A 41 -2.82 0.46 24.65
CA PHE A 41 -2.15 1.71 24.28
C PHE A 41 -2.92 2.98 24.66
N GLY A 42 -4.15 2.87 25.17
CA GLY A 42 -4.99 4.03 25.49
C GLY A 42 -5.48 4.79 24.25
N ILE A 43 -5.43 4.16 23.07
CA ILE A 43 -5.79 4.77 21.80
C ILE A 43 -7.18 4.29 21.39
N GLY A 44 -8.20 5.08 21.73
CA GLY A 44 -9.58 4.84 21.29
C GLY A 44 -9.80 5.16 19.82
N ALA A 45 -10.96 4.75 19.29
CA ALA A 45 -11.30 4.86 17.87
C ALA A 45 -11.18 6.28 17.29
N GLU A 46 -11.52 7.32 18.06
CA GLU A 46 -11.40 8.71 17.62
C GLU A 46 -9.94 9.13 17.45
N GLN A 47 -9.07 8.75 18.40
CA GLN A 47 -7.63 9.04 18.34
C GLN A 47 -6.99 8.31 17.16
N LEU A 48 -7.32 7.03 16.99
CA LEU A 48 -6.91 6.23 15.84
C LEU A 48 -7.31 6.92 14.52
N ASN A 49 -8.58 7.32 14.38
CA ASN A 49 -9.06 7.95 13.16
C ASN A 49 -8.34 9.28 12.86
N ARG A 50 -8.06 10.10 13.87
CA ARG A 50 -7.24 11.32 13.69
C ARG A 50 -5.82 10.98 13.23
N GLY A 51 -5.23 9.92 13.77
CA GLY A 51 -3.92 9.42 13.34
C GLY A 51 -3.87 9.00 11.87
N ILE A 52 -4.91 8.29 11.42
CA ILE A 52 -5.09 7.90 10.02
C ILE A 52 -5.19 9.13 9.13
N GLN A 53 -6.07 10.10 9.47
CA GLN A 53 -6.23 11.31 8.66
C GLN A 53 -4.91 12.10 8.57
N ARG A 54 -4.22 12.27 9.71
CA ARG A 54 -2.91 12.91 9.74
C ARG A 54 -1.90 12.21 8.83
N SER A 55 -1.88 10.88 8.82
CA SER A 55 -0.97 10.10 7.96
C SER A 55 -1.32 10.27 6.48
N LEU A 56 -2.60 10.25 6.13
CA LEU A 56 -3.06 10.49 4.77
C LEU A 56 -2.73 11.90 4.27
N GLU A 57 -2.90 12.92 5.12
CA GLU A 57 -2.54 14.31 4.81
C GLU A 57 -1.03 14.50 4.65
N ASN A 58 -0.23 13.90 5.53
CA ASN A 58 1.23 14.01 5.48
C ASN A 58 1.85 13.30 4.28
N TYR A 59 1.33 12.11 3.91
CA TYR A 59 1.94 11.25 2.89
C TYR A 59 1.18 11.25 1.55
N GLY A 60 0.05 11.95 1.48
CA GLY A 60 -0.70 12.15 0.24
C GLY A 60 -1.65 11.02 -0.16
N GLY A 61 -1.72 9.92 0.60
CA GLY A 61 -2.61 8.78 0.31
C GLY A 61 -2.57 8.34 -1.16
N VAL A 62 -3.73 8.21 -1.81
CA VAL A 62 -3.83 7.89 -3.25
C VAL A 62 -3.40 9.05 -4.16
N ALA A 63 -3.39 10.29 -3.65
CA ALA A 63 -2.97 11.46 -4.40
C ALA A 63 -1.43 11.61 -4.49
N ILE A 64 -0.67 10.73 -3.82
CA ILE A 64 0.80 10.73 -3.82
C ILE A 64 1.41 10.76 -5.22
N ALA A 65 0.74 10.16 -6.22
CA ALA A 65 1.21 10.11 -7.61
C ALA A 65 1.38 11.48 -8.29
N GLY A 66 0.72 12.52 -7.78
CA GLY A 66 0.89 13.90 -8.23
C GLY A 66 1.82 14.74 -7.34
N LEU A 67 2.33 14.17 -6.24
CA LEU A 67 3.08 14.90 -5.21
C LEU A 67 4.56 14.54 -5.16
N VAL A 68 4.95 13.39 -5.74
CA VAL A 68 6.33 12.90 -5.74
C VAL A 68 6.85 12.73 -7.15
N THR A 69 8.18 12.69 -7.29
CA THR A 69 8.88 12.31 -8.51
C THR A 69 9.96 11.30 -8.16
N ASN A 70 10.47 10.57 -9.16
CA ASN A 70 11.54 9.59 -9.00
C ASN A 70 11.21 8.51 -7.96
N VAL A 71 10.00 7.95 -8.04
CA VAL A 71 9.56 6.85 -7.19
C VAL A 71 9.15 5.67 -8.06
N THR A 72 9.72 4.50 -7.76
CA THR A 72 9.29 3.21 -8.33
C THR A 72 8.68 2.34 -7.25
N LEU A 73 7.44 1.92 -7.45
CA LEU A 73 6.71 1.02 -6.56
C LEU A 73 6.60 -0.36 -7.20
N TYR A 74 7.27 -1.33 -6.61
CA TYR A 74 7.23 -2.73 -7.02
C TYR A 74 6.18 -3.50 -6.23
N ASN A 75 5.41 -4.34 -6.93
CA ASN A 75 4.46 -5.27 -6.33
C ASN A 75 4.57 -6.66 -6.96
N GLY A 76 4.59 -7.69 -6.12
CA GLY A 76 4.36 -9.06 -6.57
C GLY A 76 2.85 -9.34 -6.65
N LYS A 77 2.36 -9.94 -7.74
CA LYS A 77 0.92 -10.23 -7.87
C LYS A 77 0.41 -11.27 -6.87
N ILE A 78 1.29 -12.13 -6.37
CA ILE A 78 0.96 -13.16 -5.37
C ILE A 78 1.05 -12.58 -3.95
N ASP A 79 1.68 -11.42 -3.79
CA ASP A 79 1.81 -10.76 -2.49
C ASP A 79 0.45 -10.19 -2.04
N PRO A 80 -0.13 -10.66 -0.91
CA PRO A 80 -1.37 -10.11 -0.38
C PRO A 80 -1.24 -8.61 -0.03
N TRP A 81 -0.04 -8.11 0.24
CA TRP A 81 0.20 -6.69 0.51
C TRP A 81 0.09 -5.81 -0.74
N SER A 82 0.13 -6.39 -1.95
CA SER A 82 -0.06 -5.63 -3.19
C SER A 82 -1.44 -4.99 -3.28
N ALA A 83 -2.44 -5.56 -2.58
CA ALA A 83 -3.80 -5.03 -2.51
C ALA A 83 -3.90 -3.67 -1.80
N VAL A 84 -2.91 -3.30 -0.99
CA VAL A 84 -2.84 -1.99 -0.31
C VAL A 84 -1.74 -1.08 -0.85
N SER A 85 -1.09 -1.49 -1.94
CA SER A 85 -0.16 -0.64 -2.66
C SER A 85 -0.89 0.19 -3.72
N TYR A 86 -0.18 1.20 -4.21
CA TYR A 86 -0.50 1.83 -5.48
C TYR A 86 -0.19 0.87 -6.64
N VAL A 87 -1.22 0.48 -7.38
CA VAL A 87 -1.14 -0.44 -8.54
C VAL A 87 -1.89 0.20 -9.72
N ARG A 88 -1.20 0.48 -10.84
CA ARG A 88 -1.87 0.92 -12.08
C ARG A 88 -2.34 -0.28 -12.90
N ASN A 89 -3.59 -0.30 -13.34
CA ASN A 89 -4.12 -1.32 -14.25
C ASN A 89 -4.85 -0.67 -15.44
N ASN A 90 -4.34 -0.85 -16.67
CA ASN A 90 -5.00 -0.39 -17.92
C ASN A 90 -5.43 1.09 -17.90
N GLY A 91 -4.55 2.01 -17.49
CA GLY A 91 -4.83 3.44 -17.44
C GLY A 91 -5.70 3.89 -16.26
N ASN A 92 -6.39 2.97 -15.58
CA ASN A 92 -7.20 3.23 -14.39
C ASN A 92 -6.49 2.72 -13.13
N PHE A 93 -6.60 3.47 -12.04
CA PHE A 93 -6.08 3.05 -10.74
C PHE A 93 -7.00 1.95 -10.19
N GLN A 94 -6.43 0.77 -9.90
CA GLN A 94 -7.14 -0.20 -9.07
C GLN A 94 -6.63 -0.05 -7.65
N ASN A 95 -7.56 -0.12 -6.70
CA ASN A 95 -7.50 0.46 -5.36
C ASN A 95 -7.91 1.95 -5.31
N GLU A 96 -8.91 2.37 -6.11
CA GLU A 96 -9.95 3.22 -5.51
C GLU A 96 -10.45 2.40 -4.30
N ILE A 97 -9.93 2.66 -3.09
CA ILE A 97 -10.76 2.47 -1.90
C ILE A 97 -12.04 3.20 -2.32
N SER A 98 -13.13 2.47 -2.55
CA SER A 98 -14.41 3.15 -2.75
C SER A 98 -14.56 4.02 -1.51
N LEU A 99 -14.40 5.32 -1.72
CA LEU A 99 -14.52 6.35 -0.68
C LEU A 99 -15.95 6.37 -0.10
N SER A 100 -16.82 5.43 -0.50
CA SER A 100 -18.10 5.09 0.12
C SER A 100 -17.96 4.42 1.48
N ASP A 101 -16.84 3.75 1.76
CA ASP A 101 -16.68 2.97 3.00
C ASP A 101 -15.82 3.70 4.05
N ALA A 102 -15.21 4.83 3.66
CA ALA A 102 -14.56 5.78 4.55
C ALA A 102 -15.47 7.03 4.70
N PRO A 103 -16.05 7.32 5.88
CA PRO A 103 -17.20 8.23 5.99
C PRO A 103 -17.01 9.71 5.59
N LEU A 104 -15.82 10.16 5.13
CA LEU A 104 -15.52 11.60 5.06
C LEU A 104 -14.70 12.12 3.86
N VAL A 105 -14.56 11.40 2.75
CA VAL A 105 -13.76 11.90 1.60
C VAL A 105 -14.65 12.26 0.40
N HIS A 106 -15.52 13.25 0.55
CA HIS A 106 -16.48 13.66 -0.48
C HIS A 106 -16.04 14.84 -1.37
N SER A 107 -14.75 15.23 -1.37
CA SER A 107 -14.32 16.37 -2.19
C SER A 107 -12.85 16.35 -2.58
N MET A 108 -12.43 15.33 -3.32
CA MET A 108 -11.22 15.45 -4.14
C MET A 108 -11.59 15.09 -5.58
N SER A 109 -11.57 16.10 -6.44
CA SER A 109 -11.81 16.00 -7.87
C SER A 109 -10.86 14.97 -8.49
N LYS A 110 -11.40 14.07 -9.32
CA LYS A 110 -10.62 13.09 -10.09
C LYS A 110 -9.61 13.81 -10.99
N PRO A 111 -8.30 13.71 -10.74
CA PRO A 111 -7.32 14.27 -11.64
C PRO A 111 -7.10 13.31 -12.81
N THR A 112 -7.28 13.80 -14.03
CA THR A 112 -6.93 13.13 -15.28
C THR A 112 -5.40 13.00 -15.34
N LEU A 113 -4.84 11.91 -14.80
CA LEU A 113 -3.41 11.77 -14.57
C LEU A 113 -2.70 10.99 -15.69
N THR A 114 -2.11 11.73 -16.64
CA THR A 114 -0.81 11.32 -17.21
C THR A 114 0.18 11.32 -16.03
N SER A 115 0.57 10.14 -15.53
CA SER A 115 1.32 9.99 -14.28
C SER A 115 2.76 10.50 -14.42
N VAL A 116 3.05 11.69 -13.92
CA VAL A 116 4.40 12.28 -14.01
C VAL A 116 5.31 11.84 -12.85
N GLY A 117 4.76 11.26 -11.76
CA GLY A 117 5.53 11.08 -10.51
C GLY A 117 5.96 9.67 -10.12
N ILE A 118 5.14 8.65 -10.38
CA ILE A 118 5.33 7.28 -9.86
C ILE A 118 5.32 6.26 -10.99
N ARG A 119 6.36 5.42 -11.01
CA ARG A 119 6.44 4.20 -11.82
C ARG A 119 5.94 3.02 -10.99
N SER A 120 4.85 2.37 -11.39
CA SER A 120 4.34 1.15 -10.73
C SER A 120 4.72 -0.08 -11.55
N ILE A 121 5.36 -1.07 -10.94
CA ILE A 121 5.76 -2.34 -11.56
C ILE A 121 5.03 -3.47 -10.84
N VAL A 122 4.32 -4.31 -11.59
CA VAL A 122 3.65 -5.50 -11.05
C VAL A 122 4.23 -6.74 -11.71
N VAL A 123 4.77 -7.66 -10.90
CA VAL A 123 5.37 -8.89 -11.40
C VAL A 123 4.48 -10.09 -11.08
N PRO A 124 3.98 -10.81 -12.11
CA PRO A 124 2.86 -11.73 -12.00
C PRO A 124 3.14 -12.99 -11.15
N ASP A 125 4.40 -13.41 -11.04
CA ASP A 125 4.80 -14.68 -10.45
C ASP A 125 5.70 -14.52 -9.21
N THR A 126 5.57 -13.37 -8.55
CA THR A 126 6.38 -13.05 -7.38
C THR A 126 5.52 -12.70 -6.17
N ALA A 127 6.07 -13.01 -5.00
CA ALA A 127 5.49 -12.69 -3.70
C ALA A 127 6.19 -11.45 -3.09
N HIS A 128 6.16 -11.36 -1.76
CA HIS A 128 6.57 -10.18 -1.02
C HIS A 128 7.99 -9.70 -1.34
N CYS A 129 8.07 -8.49 -1.89
CA CYS A 129 9.30 -7.75 -2.19
C CYS A 129 10.39 -8.56 -2.92
N ALA A 130 10.01 -9.50 -3.81
CA ALA A 130 10.98 -10.42 -4.42
C ALA A 130 12.11 -9.72 -5.19
N ILE A 131 11.87 -8.50 -5.67
CA ILE A 131 12.86 -7.67 -6.34
C ILE A 131 14.10 -7.34 -5.48
N MET A 132 13.94 -7.31 -4.16
CA MET A 132 15.00 -6.95 -3.21
C MET A 132 15.93 -8.11 -2.86
N TYR A 133 15.55 -9.35 -3.20
CA TYR A 133 16.44 -10.49 -3.00
C TYR A 133 17.60 -10.47 -3.99
N PRO A 134 18.75 -11.08 -3.63
CA PRO A 134 19.85 -11.30 -4.57
C PRO A 134 19.40 -11.97 -5.86
N ALA A 135 20.11 -11.68 -6.96
CA ALA A 135 19.84 -12.33 -8.23
C ALA A 135 20.09 -13.85 -8.13
N SER A 136 19.18 -14.62 -8.71
CA SER A 136 19.21 -16.08 -8.76
C SER A 136 19.06 -16.55 -10.21
N PRO A 137 19.76 -17.64 -10.60
CA PRO A 137 19.54 -18.25 -11.91
C PRO A 137 18.08 -18.71 -12.09
N HIS A 138 17.39 -19.05 -10.99
CA HIS A 138 16.00 -19.51 -10.97
C HIS A 138 14.97 -18.39 -11.03
N ASP A 139 15.37 -17.12 -11.02
CA ASP A 139 14.41 -16.02 -11.12
C ASP A 139 13.65 -16.09 -12.45
N SER A 140 12.36 -15.81 -12.36
CA SER A 140 11.51 -15.75 -13.53
C SER A 140 11.97 -14.68 -14.51
N GLN A 141 11.61 -14.85 -15.79
CA GLN A 141 11.88 -13.83 -16.79
C GLN A 141 11.24 -12.48 -16.43
N TYR A 142 10.08 -12.49 -15.77
CA TYR A 142 9.39 -11.27 -15.35
C TYR A 142 10.14 -10.55 -14.22
N LEU A 143 10.65 -11.28 -13.23
CA LEU A 143 11.46 -10.70 -12.15
C LEU A 143 12.79 -10.14 -12.68
N LYS A 144 13.44 -10.87 -13.60
CA LYS A 144 14.66 -10.40 -14.27
C LYS A 144 14.40 -9.09 -15.05
N GLN A 145 13.31 -9.03 -15.81
CA GLN A 145 12.90 -7.82 -16.54
C GLN A 145 12.59 -6.65 -15.60
N ALA A 146 11.88 -6.90 -14.49
CA ALA A 146 11.57 -5.86 -13.50
C ALA A 146 12.83 -5.28 -12.86
N ARG A 147 13.85 -6.09 -12.55
CA ARG A 147 15.14 -5.59 -12.05
C ARG A 147 15.85 -4.70 -13.06
N LEU A 148 15.88 -5.09 -14.33
CA LEU A 148 16.45 -4.27 -15.41
C LEU A 148 15.68 -2.95 -15.59
N GLU A 149 14.37 -2.96 -15.37
CA GLU A 149 13.56 -1.74 -15.39
C GLU A 149 13.90 -0.80 -14.25
N VAL A 150 13.97 -1.30 -13.02
CA VAL A 150 14.39 -0.50 -11.86
C VAL A 150 15.81 0.03 -12.04
N GLU A 151 16.75 -0.78 -12.52
CA GLU A 151 18.12 -0.33 -12.79
C GLU A 151 18.16 0.82 -13.81
N ARG A 152 17.33 0.75 -14.86
CA ARG A 152 17.23 1.82 -15.86
C ARG A 152 16.69 3.13 -15.27
N GLU A 153 15.64 3.05 -14.45
CA GLU A 153 15.08 4.23 -13.77
C GLU A 153 16.13 4.86 -12.83
N LEU A 154 16.82 4.03 -12.04
CA LEU A 154 17.90 4.50 -11.15
C LEU A 154 19.04 5.17 -11.92
N LYS A 155 19.49 4.58 -13.03
CA LYS A 155 20.51 5.20 -13.89
C LYS A 155 20.05 6.54 -14.44
N ALA A 156 18.80 6.63 -14.91
CA ALA A 156 18.23 7.88 -15.39
C ALA A 156 18.19 8.96 -14.29
N TRP A 157 17.80 8.61 -13.06
CA TRP A 157 17.79 9.55 -11.93
C TRP A 157 19.20 10.02 -11.53
N LEU A 158 20.21 9.17 -11.73
CA LEU A 158 21.61 9.48 -11.47
C LEU A 158 22.32 10.17 -12.65
N GLY A 159 21.67 10.29 -13.81
CA GLY A 159 22.27 10.85 -15.03
C GLY A 159 23.33 9.94 -15.67
N LEU A 160 23.17 8.62 -15.54
CA LEU A 160 24.07 7.58 -16.08
C LEU A 160 23.52 6.89 -17.34
#